data_AF-W6UBX9-F1
#
_entry.id   AF-W6UBX9-F1
#
_cell.length_a   1.000
_cell.length_b   1.000
_cell.length_c   1.000
_cell.angle_alpha   90.00
_cell.angle_beta   90.00
_cell.angle_gamma   90.00
#
_symmetry.space_group_name_H-M   'P 1'
#
loop_
_entity.id
_entity.type
_entity.pdbx_description
1 polymer ?
#
loop_
_entity_poly.entity_id
_entity_poly.type
_entity_poly.pdbx_seq_one_letter_code
_entity_poly.pdbx_strand_id
1 'polypeptide(L)'
;MNSTSNDHLSSLLQLRGRKYCGRLKYTDAVYDACMEAFDCLPLAALINQQFLCVHGGLSPEIHSLNDIKKMDRYREPPTHGPMCDILWSDPTEDFGQERNNSHFSQNSVRGCSFFYSYAAVCAFLQANNLLCLIRAHEAQDAGYRMYRKNQQTGFPALITIFSAPNYLDVYNNKAAILKYENNVMNIRQFNCSPHPYWLPNFMDVFTWSLPFVGEKVTEMLVSVLNICSSDELFTEDTEDDNNVNVRKDVIRGKIRAIGKMARVFTLLREENESVLELKGLTPNGMLPIGLLSEGRENLKQSALAPHAKISSFAEAKAIDKINERLPPAQALANPKDCVAAFIKAAEDSTSAPSTVKNATTASTSATPTLKKATGGKK
;
A
#
# COMPACT_ATOMS: atom_id res chain seq x y z
N MET A 1 -11.08 -17.84 18.28
CA MET A 1 -9.96 -18.67 17.78
C MET A 1 -9.00 -17.74 17.08
N ASN A 2 -7.74 -17.68 17.50
CA ASN A 2 -6.72 -16.88 16.80
C ASN A 2 -6.05 -17.83 15.80
N SER A 3 -6.54 -17.85 14.56
CA SER A 3 -5.85 -18.52 13.44
C SER A 3 -4.81 -17.58 12.84
N THR A 4 -3.76 -18.13 12.24
CA THR A 4 -2.80 -17.35 11.44
C THR A 4 -3.57 -16.57 10.36
N SER A 5 -3.46 -15.24 10.38
CA SER A 5 -4.00 -14.36 9.33
C SER A 5 -2.91 -14.09 8.30
N ASN A 6 -3.29 -13.81 7.05
CA ASN A 6 -2.35 -13.29 6.05
C ASN A 6 -1.65 -12.01 6.55
N ASP A 7 -2.32 -11.22 7.39
CA ASP A 7 -1.77 -10.00 8.02
C ASP A 7 -0.58 -10.24 8.96
N HIS A 8 -0.25 -11.51 9.25
CA HIS A 8 0.90 -11.87 10.09
C HIS A 8 2.20 -12.03 9.29
N LEU A 9 2.13 -11.98 7.95
CA LEU A 9 3.30 -11.96 7.08
C LEU A 9 4.21 -10.77 7.42
N SER A 10 5.50 -11.04 7.64
CA SER A 10 6.50 -10.02 7.92
C SER A 10 6.53 -8.90 6.88
N SER A 11 6.28 -9.25 5.61
CA SER A 11 6.16 -8.33 4.47
C SER A 11 4.94 -7.40 4.61
N LEU A 12 3.79 -7.93 5.01
CA LEU A 12 2.57 -7.15 5.25
C LEU A 12 2.68 -6.27 6.50
N LEU A 13 3.32 -6.77 7.57
CA LEU A 13 3.56 -6.00 8.79
C LEU A 13 4.55 -4.87 8.58
N GLN A 14 5.55 -5.08 7.72
CA GLN A 14 6.51 -4.05 7.30
C GLN A 14 5.85 -2.97 6.47
N LEU A 15 4.99 -3.35 5.52
CA LEU A 15 4.38 -2.44 4.57
C LEU A 15 3.19 -1.67 5.15
N ARG A 16 2.38 -2.30 6.02
CA ARG A 16 1.20 -1.69 6.66
C ARG A 16 1.51 -0.89 7.93
N GLY A 17 2.73 -0.38 8.06
CA GLY A 17 3.11 0.47 9.20
C GLY A 17 3.20 -0.23 10.57
N ARG A 18 2.95 -1.54 10.67
CA ARG A 18 2.96 -2.27 11.95
C ARG A 18 4.36 -2.47 12.52
N LYS A 19 5.39 -2.62 11.66
CA LYS A 19 6.81 -2.49 12.08
C LYS A 19 7.10 -1.13 12.71
N TYR A 20 6.63 -0.06 12.09
CA TYR A 20 6.84 1.31 12.60
C TYR A 20 6.10 1.55 13.93
N CYS A 21 4.88 1.04 14.08
CA CYS A 21 4.15 1.03 15.35
C CYS A 21 4.92 0.31 16.47
N GLY A 22 5.42 -0.91 16.18
CA GLY A 22 6.21 -1.70 17.13
C GLY A 22 7.51 -1.00 17.54
N ARG A 23 8.20 -0.39 16.57
CA ARG A 23 9.41 0.42 16.78
C ARG A 23 9.18 1.65 17.64
N LEU A 24 8.08 2.37 17.39
CA LEU A 24 7.80 3.63 18.09
C LEU A 24 7.27 3.40 19.52
N LYS A 25 6.49 2.33 19.74
CA LYS A 25 5.93 2.01 21.06
C LYS A 25 6.87 1.17 21.93
N TYR A 26 7.73 0.35 21.31
CA TYR A 26 8.60 -0.60 21.99
C TYR A 26 10.00 -0.60 21.36
N THR A 27 10.46 -1.75 20.88
CA THR A 27 11.79 -1.98 20.30
C THR A 27 11.71 -3.02 19.20
N ASP A 28 12.76 -3.10 18.38
CA ASP A 28 12.90 -4.13 17.35
C ASP A 28 12.84 -5.55 17.92
N ALA A 29 13.38 -5.77 19.13
CA ALA A 29 13.32 -7.07 19.79
C ALA A 29 11.88 -7.55 20.05
N VAL A 30 10.95 -6.63 20.37
CA VAL A 30 9.54 -6.98 20.55
C VAL A 30 8.90 -7.32 19.20
N TYR A 31 9.30 -6.64 18.13
CA TYR A 31 8.84 -6.96 16.79
C TYR A 31 9.30 -8.36 16.36
N ASP A 32 10.58 -8.67 16.55
CA ASP A 32 11.16 -9.97 16.19
C ASP A 32 10.53 -11.11 17.01
N ALA A 33 10.33 -10.90 18.32
CA ALA A 33 9.61 -11.86 19.16
C ALA A 33 8.15 -12.09 18.71
N CYS A 34 7.47 -11.05 18.21
CA CYS A 34 6.15 -11.21 17.61
C CYS A 34 6.20 -12.05 16.32
N MET A 35 7.26 -11.92 15.51
CA MET A 35 7.41 -12.73 14.28
C MET A 35 7.55 -14.21 14.61
N GLU A 36 8.43 -14.54 15.57
CA GLU A 36 8.60 -15.92 16.04
C GLU A 36 7.30 -16.49 16.61
N ALA A 37 6.53 -15.66 17.34
CA ALA A 37 5.22 -16.05 17.86
C ALA A 37 4.20 -16.30 16.74
N PHE A 38 4.23 -15.54 15.65
CA PHE A 38 3.33 -15.73 14.50
C PHE A 38 3.64 -17.00 13.73
N ASP A 39 4.92 -17.37 13.58
CA ASP A 39 5.33 -18.65 12.97
C ASP A 39 4.83 -19.87 13.77
N CYS A 40 4.50 -19.68 15.05
CA CYS A 40 3.95 -20.74 15.89
C CYS A 40 2.42 -20.93 15.76
N LEU A 41 1.71 -19.98 15.14
CA LEU A 41 0.25 -20.00 15.09
C LEU A 41 -0.30 -21.17 14.26
N PRO A 42 -1.39 -21.83 14.69
CA PRO A 42 -2.06 -22.86 13.90
C PRO A 42 -2.71 -22.29 12.63
N LEU A 43 -2.59 -23.02 11.52
CA LEU A 43 -3.15 -22.63 10.20
C LEU A 43 -4.65 -22.92 10.07
N ALA A 44 -5.14 -23.95 10.76
CA ALA A 44 -6.53 -24.38 10.68
C ALA A 44 -7.01 -24.98 12.00
N ALA A 45 -8.34 -25.00 12.19
CA ALA A 45 -8.98 -25.69 13.29
C ALA A 45 -10.14 -26.55 12.78
N LEU A 46 -10.29 -27.76 13.35
CA LEU A 46 -11.46 -28.61 13.13
C LEU A 46 -12.37 -28.50 14.36
N ILE A 47 -13.55 -27.89 14.20
CA ILE A 47 -14.50 -27.67 15.30
C ILE A 47 -15.60 -28.73 15.24
N ASN A 48 -15.85 -29.39 16.37
CA ASN A 48 -16.92 -30.38 16.53
C ASN A 48 -16.89 -31.52 15.50
N GLN A 49 -15.73 -31.77 14.85
CA GLN A 49 -15.59 -32.67 13.70
C GLN A 49 -16.52 -32.35 12.51
N GLN A 50 -17.07 -31.14 12.45
CA GLN A 50 -18.06 -30.72 11.47
C GLN A 50 -17.62 -29.50 10.67
N PHE A 51 -16.85 -28.59 11.28
CA PHE A 51 -16.47 -27.33 10.66
C PHE A 51 -14.97 -27.26 10.49
N LEU A 52 -14.51 -27.04 9.26
CA LEU A 52 -13.14 -26.62 9.01
C LEU A 52 -13.08 -25.10 9.13
N CYS A 53 -12.19 -24.60 9.97
CA CYS A 53 -11.95 -23.18 10.18
C CYS A 53 -10.56 -22.81 9.70
N VAL A 54 -10.49 -21.89 8.75
CA VAL A 54 -9.25 -21.37 8.14
C VAL A 54 -9.38 -19.85 7.97
N HIS A 55 -8.28 -19.14 7.73
CA HIS A 55 -8.36 -17.70 7.50
C HIS A 55 -8.83 -17.37 6.08
N GLY A 56 -8.09 -17.85 5.08
CA GLY A 56 -8.37 -17.75 3.65
C GLY A 56 -9.42 -18.77 3.21
N GLY A 57 -8.98 -19.94 2.73
CA GLY A 57 -9.90 -20.97 2.25
C GLY A 57 -9.21 -22.26 1.79
N LEU A 58 -9.60 -22.76 0.63
CA LEU A 58 -9.11 -24.03 0.07
C LEU A 58 -7.89 -23.84 -0.83
N SER A 59 -7.19 -24.94 -1.11
CA SER A 59 -6.06 -25.02 -2.03
C SER A 59 -6.28 -26.17 -3.02
N PRO A 60 -5.81 -26.06 -4.27
CA PRO A 60 -5.78 -27.19 -5.19
C PRO A 60 -4.88 -28.34 -4.70
N GLU A 61 -3.92 -28.08 -3.81
CA GLU A 61 -3.00 -29.09 -3.28
C GLU A 61 -3.49 -29.76 -1.98
N ILE A 62 -4.62 -29.29 -1.42
CA ILE A 62 -5.17 -29.79 -0.15
C ILE A 62 -6.48 -30.52 -0.43
N HIS A 63 -6.42 -31.85 -0.40
CA HIS A 63 -7.58 -32.71 -0.65
C HIS A 63 -8.17 -33.27 0.64
N SER A 64 -7.34 -33.44 1.67
CA SER A 64 -7.72 -34.01 2.95
C SER A 64 -7.25 -33.18 4.14
N LEU A 65 -7.90 -33.38 5.30
CA LEU A 65 -7.44 -32.79 6.56
C LEU A 65 -6.03 -33.23 6.97
N ASN A 66 -5.57 -34.39 6.47
CA ASN A 66 -4.23 -34.88 6.75
C ASN A 66 -3.16 -34.10 5.99
N ASP A 67 -3.48 -33.51 4.84
CA ASP A 67 -2.54 -32.68 4.09
C ASP A 67 -2.21 -31.42 4.89
N ILE A 68 -3.20 -30.85 5.57
CA ILE A 68 -3.01 -29.71 6.47
C ILE A 68 -2.11 -30.08 7.65
N LYS A 69 -2.30 -31.26 8.24
CA LYS A 69 -1.50 -31.73 9.40
C LYS A 69 -0.03 -31.97 9.06
N LYS A 70 0.28 -32.32 7.81
CA LYS A 70 1.65 -32.61 7.34
C LYS A 70 2.45 -31.35 7.02
N MET A 71 1.81 -30.18 6.92
CA MET A 71 2.51 -28.95 6.56
C MET A 71 3.46 -28.50 7.66
N ASP A 72 4.68 -28.16 7.25
CA ASP A 72 5.60 -27.41 8.11
C ASP A 72 5.23 -25.93 8.10
N ARG A 73 4.72 -25.48 9.26
CA ARG A 73 4.17 -24.13 9.47
C ARG A 73 5.12 -23.18 10.20
N TYR A 74 6.22 -23.66 10.76
CA TYR A 74 7.13 -22.87 11.61
C TYR A 74 8.11 -22.05 10.76
N ARG A 75 7.54 -21.19 9.92
CA ARG A 75 8.27 -20.39 8.94
C ARG A 75 7.36 -19.29 8.41
N GLU A 76 7.98 -18.27 7.84
CA GLU A 76 7.26 -17.27 7.04
C GLU A 76 6.43 -17.97 5.93
N PRO A 77 5.14 -17.62 5.77
CA PRO A 77 4.32 -18.19 4.71
C PRO A 77 4.94 -17.94 3.33
N PRO A 78 5.02 -18.99 2.47
CA PRO A 78 5.60 -18.86 1.14
C PRO A 78 4.67 -18.04 0.23
N THR A 79 5.19 -17.54 -0.90
CA THR A 79 4.37 -16.82 -1.89
C THR A 79 3.42 -17.72 -2.68
N HIS A 80 3.66 -19.04 -2.69
CA HIS A 80 2.87 -20.05 -3.41
C HIS A 80 2.80 -21.34 -2.59
N GLY A 81 1.83 -22.20 -2.91
CA GLY A 81 1.64 -23.52 -2.30
C GLY A 81 0.59 -23.56 -1.19
N PRO A 82 0.40 -24.71 -0.53
CA PRO A 82 -0.77 -24.98 0.30
C PRO A 82 -0.89 -24.07 1.53
N MET A 83 0.25 -23.67 2.10
CA MET A 83 0.29 -22.73 3.22
C MET A 83 -0.09 -21.30 2.79
N CYS A 84 0.30 -20.88 1.59
CA CYS A 84 -0.13 -19.59 1.02
C CYS A 84 -1.65 -19.61 0.81
N ASP A 85 -2.16 -20.68 0.21
CA ASP A 85 -3.55 -20.80 -0.17
C ASP A 85 -4.52 -20.81 1.02
N ILE A 86 -4.18 -21.51 2.11
CA ILE A 86 -5.00 -21.47 3.34
C ILE A 86 -5.15 -20.04 3.89
N LEU A 87 -4.18 -19.16 3.64
CA LEU A 87 -4.18 -17.79 4.15
C LEU A 87 -4.77 -16.79 3.15
N TRP A 88 -4.68 -17.05 1.85
CA TRP A 88 -4.94 -16.05 0.79
C TRP A 88 -6.06 -16.40 -0.18
N SER A 89 -6.54 -17.64 -0.21
CA SER A 89 -7.59 -18.01 -1.16
C SER A 89 -8.94 -17.41 -0.77
N ASP A 90 -9.76 -17.11 -1.78
CA ASP A 90 -11.07 -16.49 -1.62
C ASP A 90 -12.14 -17.27 -2.43
N PRO A 91 -13.42 -17.21 -2.04
CA PRO A 91 -14.48 -17.70 -2.90
C PRO A 91 -14.59 -16.86 -4.19
N THR A 92 -15.06 -17.45 -5.29
CA THR A 92 -15.37 -16.67 -6.50
C THR A 92 -16.43 -15.59 -6.21
N GLU A 93 -16.42 -14.48 -6.95
CA GLU A 93 -17.40 -13.39 -6.76
C GLU A 93 -18.85 -13.88 -6.96
N ASP A 94 -19.03 -14.81 -7.91
CA ASP A 94 -20.28 -15.47 -8.29
C ASP A 94 -20.48 -16.83 -7.59
N PHE A 95 -19.86 -17.04 -6.42
CA PHE A 95 -19.90 -18.33 -5.70
C PHE A 95 -21.32 -18.91 -5.57
N GLY A 96 -21.50 -20.12 -6.09
CA GLY A 96 -22.78 -20.83 -6.17
C GLY A 96 -23.64 -20.50 -7.39
N GLN A 97 -23.22 -19.61 -8.27
CA GLN A 97 -23.88 -19.27 -9.54
C GLN A 97 -22.87 -19.30 -10.71
N GLU A 98 -21.77 -20.03 -10.55
CA GLU A 98 -20.67 -20.07 -11.49
C GLU A 98 -21.12 -20.63 -12.84
N ARG A 99 -20.67 -19.99 -13.93
CA ARG A 99 -20.94 -20.48 -15.30
C ARG A 99 -20.01 -21.61 -15.72
N ASN A 100 -18.83 -21.68 -15.11
CA ASN A 100 -17.79 -22.65 -15.43
C ASN A 100 -17.62 -23.62 -14.25
N ASN A 101 -17.46 -24.91 -14.54
CA ASN A 101 -17.23 -25.95 -13.51
C ASN A 101 -15.76 -26.04 -13.05
N SER A 102 -14.96 -24.98 -13.22
CA SER A 102 -13.59 -25.00 -12.71
C SER A 102 -13.61 -24.96 -11.18
N HIS A 103 -12.84 -25.83 -10.54
CA HIS A 103 -12.72 -25.83 -9.08
C HIS A 103 -11.93 -24.62 -8.58
N PHE A 104 -10.86 -24.28 -9.29
CA PHE A 104 -9.95 -23.20 -8.93
C PHE A 104 -9.66 -22.30 -10.13
N SER A 105 -9.47 -21.01 -9.88
CA SER A 105 -8.97 -20.04 -10.85
C SER A 105 -7.99 -19.10 -10.16
N GLN A 106 -7.11 -18.41 -10.91
CA GLN A 106 -6.13 -17.52 -10.28
C GLN A 106 -6.81 -16.33 -9.59
N ASN A 107 -6.36 -15.99 -8.38
CA ASN A 107 -6.92 -14.88 -7.63
C ASN A 107 -6.30 -13.54 -8.07
N SER A 108 -6.97 -12.87 -9.01
CA SER A 108 -6.56 -11.57 -9.55
C SER A 108 -6.76 -10.40 -8.56
N VAL A 109 -7.59 -10.59 -7.53
CA VAL A 109 -7.80 -9.60 -6.47
C VAL A 109 -6.60 -9.58 -5.54
N ARG A 110 -6.11 -10.75 -5.12
CA ARG A 110 -4.96 -10.89 -4.22
C ARG A 110 -3.61 -10.86 -4.94
N GLY A 111 -3.56 -11.22 -6.22
CA GLY A 111 -2.30 -11.32 -6.98
C GLY A 111 -1.44 -12.55 -6.60
N CYS A 112 -1.97 -13.42 -5.74
CA CYS A 112 -1.40 -14.71 -5.37
C CYS A 112 -2.56 -15.66 -5.01
N SER A 113 -2.28 -16.97 -4.90
CA SER A 113 -3.30 -17.98 -4.60
C SER A 113 -4.45 -18.04 -5.62
N PHE A 114 -5.58 -18.63 -5.22
CA PHE A 114 -6.68 -19.03 -6.08
C PHE A 114 -8.03 -18.54 -5.56
N PHE A 115 -8.96 -18.31 -6.49
CA PHE A 115 -10.38 -18.36 -6.19
C PHE A 115 -10.85 -19.81 -6.20
N TYR A 116 -11.71 -20.19 -5.25
CA TYR A 116 -12.34 -21.50 -5.21
C TYR A 116 -13.86 -21.40 -5.41
N SER A 117 -14.42 -22.32 -6.19
CA SER A 117 -15.85 -22.36 -6.51
C SER A 117 -16.67 -23.17 -5.49
N TYR A 118 -17.99 -23.02 -5.56
CA TYR A 118 -18.95 -23.80 -4.79
C TYR A 118 -18.80 -25.31 -5.01
N ALA A 119 -18.50 -25.73 -6.25
CA ALA A 119 -18.23 -27.12 -6.56
C ALA A 119 -16.99 -27.65 -5.83
N ALA A 120 -15.90 -26.87 -5.79
CA ALA A 120 -14.68 -27.23 -5.07
C ALA A 120 -14.93 -27.40 -3.56
N VAL A 121 -15.69 -26.47 -2.95
CA VAL A 121 -16.05 -26.55 -1.54
C VAL A 121 -16.91 -27.77 -1.25
N CYS A 122 -17.95 -28.02 -2.06
CA CYS A 122 -18.81 -29.19 -1.86
C CYS A 122 -18.04 -30.51 -1.99
N ALA A 123 -17.16 -30.63 -2.99
CA ALA A 123 -16.32 -31.81 -3.18
C ALA A 123 -15.41 -32.04 -1.97
N PHE A 124 -14.77 -30.99 -1.46
CA PHE A 124 -13.90 -31.06 -0.29
C PHE A 124 -14.67 -31.46 0.98
N LEU A 125 -15.83 -30.83 1.22
CA LEU A 125 -16.68 -31.12 2.37
C LEU A 125 -17.17 -32.57 2.35
N GLN A 126 -17.59 -33.07 1.18
CA GLN A 126 -18.04 -34.46 1.04
C GLN A 126 -16.89 -35.45 1.25
N ALA A 127 -15.71 -35.19 0.67
CA ALA A 127 -14.54 -36.06 0.81
C ALA A 127 -14.03 -36.17 2.26
N ASN A 128 -14.21 -35.11 3.05
CA ASN A 128 -13.73 -35.05 4.44
C ASN A 128 -14.84 -35.21 5.49
N ASN A 129 -16.08 -35.52 5.07
CA ASN A 129 -17.25 -35.66 5.93
C ASN A 129 -17.48 -34.41 6.84
N LEU A 130 -17.40 -33.22 6.24
CA LEU A 130 -17.57 -31.94 6.91
C LEU A 130 -18.89 -31.28 6.50
N LEU A 131 -19.43 -30.45 7.38
CA LEU A 131 -20.69 -29.74 7.17
C LEU A 131 -20.48 -28.40 6.46
N CYS A 132 -19.44 -27.65 6.84
CA CYS A 132 -19.24 -26.27 6.41
C CYS A 132 -17.79 -25.81 6.57
N LEU A 133 -17.36 -24.95 5.65
CA LEU A 133 -16.10 -24.20 5.73
C LEU A 133 -16.37 -22.83 6.36
N ILE A 134 -15.71 -22.51 7.46
CA ILE A 134 -15.80 -21.21 8.13
C ILE A 134 -14.49 -20.46 7.91
N ARG A 135 -14.56 -19.21 7.47
CA ARG A 135 -13.37 -18.41 7.17
C ARG A 135 -13.53 -16.93 7.46
N ALA A 136 -12.44 -16.17 7.30
CA ALA A 136 -12.38 -14.73 7.58
C ALA A 136 -11.93 -13.90 6.36
N HIS A 137 -10.83 -13.16 6.44
CA HIS A 137 -10.07 -12.48 5.36
C HIS A 137 -10.78 -11.42 4.47
N GLU A 138 -12.07 -11.52 4.15
CA GLU A 138 -12.80 -10.53 3.35
C GLU A 138 -13.76 -9.71 4.21
N ALA A 139 -13.66 -8.38 4.12
CA ALA A 139 -14.58 -7.46 4.76
C ALA A 139 -16.04 -7.70 4.31
N GLN A 140 -16.97 -7.66 5.26
CA GLN A 140 -18.41 -7.81 5.02
C GLN A 140 -19.16 -6.66 5.69
N ASP A 141 -20.13 -6.07 4.99
CA ASP A 141 -20.93 -4.95 5.51
C ASP A 141 -21.72 -5.33 6.77
N ALA A 142 -22.31 -6.52 6.78
CA ALA A 142 -22.99 -7.08 7.95
C ALA A 142 -22.03 -7.74 8.97
N GLY A 143 -20.72 -7.75 8.71
CA GLY A 143 -19.74 -8.50 9.51
C GLY A 143 -19.76 -10.02 9.31
N TYR A 144 -20.65 -10.54 8.45
CA TYR A 144 -20.67 -11.93 8.04
C TYR A 144 -21.30 -12.11 6.67
N ARG A 145 -21.05 -13.25 6.04
CA ARG A 145 -21.75 -13.70 4.82
C ARG A 145 -21.94 -15.21 4.86
N MET A 146 -23.19 -15.65 4.73
CA MET A 146 -23.53 -17.05 4.50
C MET A 146 -23.67 -17.27 2.99
N TYR A 147 -22.92 -18.23 2.46
CA TYR A 147 -22.94 -18.55 1.04
C TYR A 147 -24.00 -19.62 0.72
N ARG A 148 -24.06 -20.04 -0.55
CA ARG A 148 -24.99 -21.06 -1.03
C ARG A 148 -24.96 -22.31 -0.14
N LYS A 149 -26.16 -22.81 0.17
CA LYS A 149 -26.37 -24.03 0.94
C LYS A 149 -25.95 -25.25 0.12
N ASN A 150 -25.26 -26.19 0.77
CA ASN A 150 -25.00 -27.50 0.21
C ASN A 150 -26.34 -28.23 0.00
N GLN A 151 -26.55 -28.81 -1.18
CA GLN A 151 -27.78 -29.52 -1.53
C GLN A 151 -28.01 -30.77 -0.67
N GLN A 152 -26.93 -31.44 -0.24
CA GLN A 152 -27.02 -32.67 0.54
C GLN A 152 -27.40 -32.40 2.00
N THR A 153 -26.84 -31.36 2.61
CA THR A 153 -27.01 -31.09 4.06
C THR A 153 -28.02 -29.98 4.36
N GLY A 154 -28.39 -29.16 3.35
CA GLY A 154 -29.23 -27.98 3.54
C GLY A 154 -28.56 -26.84 4.33
N PHE A 155 -27.28 -27.00 4.69
CA PHE A 155 -26.50 -26.05 5.48
C PHE A 155 -25.58 -25.19 4.58
N PRO A 156 -25.30 -23.92 4.91
CA PRO A 156 -24.35 -23.10 4.16
C PRO A 156 -23.00 -23.81 3.95
N ALA A 157 -22.56 -23.97 2.70
CA ALA A 157 -21.29 -24.64 2.42
C ALA A 157 -20.08 -23.82 2.90
N LEU A 158 -20.21 -22.49 2.88
CA LEU A 158 -19.19 -21.54 3.27
C LEU A 158 -19.80 -20.41 4.10
N ILE A 159 -19.06 -19.97 5.12
CA ILE A 159 -19.39 -18.80 5.95
C ILE A 159 -18.14 -17.93 6.06
N THR A 160 -18.29 -16.63 5.75
CA THR A 160 -17.27 -15.62 6.06
C THR A 160 -17.68 -14.86 7.30
N ILE A 161 -16.77 -14.70 8.27
CA ILE A 161 -16.94 -13.91 9.49
C ILE A 161 -15.89 -12.80 9.51
N PHE A 162 -16.32 -11.58 9.77
CA PHE A 162 -15.46 -10.40 9.85
C PHE A 162 -15.74 -9.62 11.15
N SER A 163 -14.71 -9.46 11.97
CA SER A 163 -14.86 -8.97 13.35
C SER A 163 -14.28 -7.57 13.60
N ALA A 164 -13.94 -6.81 12.55
CA ALA A 164 -13.48 -5.42 12.66
C ALA A 164 -14.60 -4.45 12.22
N PRO A 165 -15.32 -3.81 13.16
CA PRO A 165 -16.39 -2.88 12.81
C PRO A 165 -15.79 -1.53 12.39
N ASN A 166 -16.48 -0.81 11.49
CA ASN A 166 -15.98 0.43 10.89
C ASN A 166 -14.53 0.30 10.41
N TYR A 167 -14.28 -0.71 9.58
CA TYR A 167 -12.94 -1.02 9.10
C TYR A 167 -12.29 0.22 8.45
N LEU A 168 -11.02 0.47 8.80
CA LEU A 168 -10.25 1.64 8.38
C LEU A 168 -10.92 3.00 8.64
N ASP A 169 -11.84 3.07 9.61
CA ASP A 169 -12.64 4.25 9.96
C ASP A 169 -13.52 4.83 8.84
N VAL A 170 -13.62 4.13 7.70
CA VAL A 170 -14.34 4.60 6.50
C VAL A 170 -15.41 3.63 6.00
N TYR A 171 -15.24 2.32 6.23
CA TYR A 171 -16.15 1.30 5.68
C TYR A 171 -17.54 1.33 6.32
N ASN A 172 -17.65 1.83 7.56
CA ASN A 172 -18.90 1.88 8.32
C ASN A 172 -19.64 0.53 8.43
N ASN A 173 -18.92 -0.58 8.30
CA ASN A 173 -19.48 -1.92 8.40
C ASN A 173 -19.74 -2.34 9.86
N LYS A 174 -20.68 -3.27 10.04
CA LYS A 174 -20.81 -4.03 11.29
C LYS A 174 -19.71 -5.09 11.37
N ALA A 175 -19.40 -5.51 12.59
CA ALA A 175 -18.64 -6.72 12.85
C ALA A 175 -19.55 -7.82 13.38
N ALA A 176 -19.11 -9.07 13.25
CA ALA A 176 -19.81 -10.19 13.84
C ALA A 176 -18.87 -11.21 14.49
N ILE A 177 -19.42 -11.97 15.43
CA ILE A 177 -18.83 -13.20 15.97
C ILE A 177 -19.81 -14.36 15.78
N LEU A 178 -19.27 -15.55 15.55
CA LEU A 178 -20.03 -16.79 15.46
C LEU A 178 -19.95 -17.52 16.80
N LYS A 179 -21.09 -17.68 17.46
CA LYS A 179 -21.25 -18.49 18.67
C LYS A 179 -21.93 -19.80 18.32
N TYR A 180 -21.23 -20.91 18.50
CA TYR A 180 -21.80 -22.25 18.33
C TYR A 180 -22.01 -22.89 19.70
N GLU A 181 -23.27 -23.13 20.06
CA GLU A 181 -23.67 -23.66 21.36
C GLU A 181 -24.96 -24.48 21.19
N ASN A 182 -25.07 -25.64 21.85
CA ASN A 182 -26.25 -26.51 21.79
C ASN A 182 -26.70 -26.86 20.36
N ASN A 183 -25.75 -27.15 19.46
CA ASN A 183 -25.99 -27.40 18.02
C ASN A 183 -26.63 -26.23 17.26
N VAL A 184 -26.71 -25.04 17.85
CA VAL A 184 -27.22 -23.83 17.21
C VAL A 184 -26.06 -22.89 16.91
N MET A 185 -26.00 -22.43 15.66
CA MET A 185 -25.06 -21.41 15.23
C MET A 185 -25.74 -20.04 15.31
N ASN A 186 -25.27 -19.19 16.21
CA ASN A 186 -25.78 -17.85 16.42
C ASN A 186 -24.72 -16.81 16.02
N ILE A 187 -25.09 -15.87 15.15
CA ILE A 187 -24.23 -14.77 14.74
C ILE A 187 -24.60 -13.54 15.56
N ARG A 188 -23.65 -13.03 16.35
CA ARG A 188 -23.82 -11.79 17.12
C ARG A 188 -23.07 -10.66 16.44
N GLN A 189 -23.82 -9.64 16.02
CA GLN A 189 -23.26 -8.44 15.41
C GLN A 189 -22.97 -7.37 16.46
N PHE A 190 -21.96 -6.54 16.22
CA PHE A 190 -21.61 -5.38 17.04
C PHE A 190 -21.09 -4.23 16.19
N ASN A 191 -21.18 -3.01 16.72
CA ASN A 191 -20.73 -1.78 16.06
C ASN A 191 -19.35 -1.35 16.61
N CYS A 192 -18.76 -0.31 16.01
CA CYS A 192 -17.48 0.23 16.46
C CYS A 192 -17.58 0.93 17.82
N SER A 193 -16.42 1.15 18.43
CA SER A 193 -16.26 1.93 19.65
C SER A 193 -15.25 3.05 19.40
N PRO A 194 -15.36 4.19 20.09
CA PRO A 194 -14.38 5.27 19.97
C PRO A 194 -12.97 4.77 20.34
N HIS A 195 -11.96 5.17 19.58
CA HIS A 195 -10.54 4.93 19.89
C HIS A 195 -9.72 6.22 19.76
N PRO A 196 -8.55 6.31 20.41
CA PRO A 196 -7.68 7.47 20.29
C PRO A 196 -7.26 7.73 18.84
N TYR A 197 -7.17 9.00 18.48
CA TYR A 197 -6.66 9.42 17.18
C TYR A 197 -5.14 9.31 17.13
N TRP A 198 -4.63 8.84 16.00
CA TRP A 198 -3.21 8.80 15.68
C TRP A 198 -3.00 9.38 14.29
N LEU A 199 -1.93 10.16 14.13
CA LEU A 199 -1.49 10.56 12.80
C LEU A 199 -1.03 9.34 12.00
N PRO A 200 -1.19 9.35 10.66
CA PRO A 200 -0.71 8.27 9.81
C PRO A 200 0.75 7.91 10.09
N ASN A 201 1.05 6.60 10.09
CA ASN A 201 2.37 6.06 10.41
C ASN A 201 2.96 6.49 11.76
N PHE A 202 2.11 6.88 12.74
CA PHE A 202 2.54 7.36 14.05
C PHE A 202 3.51 8.55 13.97
N MET A 203 3.36 9.37 12.94
CA MET A 203 4.16 10.59 12.76
C MET A 203 3.91 11.54 13.93
N ASP A 204 4.98 12.15 14.45
CA ASP A 204 4.85 13.19 15.46
C ASP A 204 4.34 14.51 14.85
N VAL A 205 3.78 15.36 15.70
CA VAL A 205 3.17 16.63 15.28
C VAL A 205 4.18 17.61 14.68
N PHE A 206 5.47 17.52 15.03
CA PHE A 206 6.49 18.38 14.46
C PHE A 206 6.83 17.94 13.04
N THR A 207 7.10 16.65 12.83
CA THR A 207 7.34 16.11 11.49
C THR A 207 6.17 16.39 10.57
N TRP A 208 4.93 16.31 11.09
CA TRP A 208 3.74 16.64 10.33
C TRP A 208 3.61 18.14 9.99
N SER A 209 3.81 19.03 10.94
CA SER A 209 3.51 20.47 10.77
C SER A 209 4.67 21.29 10.23
N LEU A 210 5.91 20.83 10.37
CA LEU A 210 7.10 21.61 10.00
C LEU A 210 7.13 21.99 8.52
N PRO A 211 6.77 21.11 7.56
CA PRO A 211 6.68 21.50 6.15
C PRO A 211 5.63 22.60 5.90
N PHE A 212 4.48 22.51 6.57
CA PHE A 212 3.41 23.51 6.48
C PHE A 212 3.87 24.87 7.04
N VAL A 213 4.51 24.87 8.21
CA VAL A 213 5.03 26.09 8.85
C VAL A 213 6.10 26.73 7.97
N GLY A 214 7.04 25.94 7.44
CA GLY A 214 8.08 26.41 6.54
C GLY A 214 7.51 27.08 5.29
N GLU A 215 6.49 26.49 4.67
CA GLU A 215 5.83 27.09 3.51
C GLU A 215 5.12 28.39 3.87
N LYS A 216 4.29 28.42 4.91
CA LYS A 216 3.51 29.63 5.25
C LYS A 216 4.37 30.81 5.71
N VAL A 217 5.44 30.53 6.45
CA VAL A 217 6.42 31.56 6.82
C VAL A 217 7.12 32.07 5.56
N THR A 218 7.49 31.19 4.64
CA THR A 218 8.17 31.63 3.42
C THR A 218 7.24 32.38 2.47
N GLU A 219 5.97 31.97 2.36
CA GLU A 219 4.93 32.70 1.64
C GLU A 219 4.73 34.11 2.21
N MET A 220 4.62 34.22 3.54
CA MET A 220 4.56 35.53 4.21
C MET A 220 5.78 36.40 3.89
N LEU A 221 6.99 35.83 3.96
CA LEU A 221 8.23 36.57 3.66
C LEU A 221 8.29 37.00 2.19
N VAL A 222 7.84 36.16 1.25
CA VAL A 222 7.71 36.53 -0.17
C VAL A 222 6.71 37.67 -0.34
N SER A 223 5.54 37.61 0.29
CA SER A 223 4.54 38.68 0.23
C SER A 223 5.07 39.99 0.80
N VAL A 224 5.79 39.96 1.92
CA VAL A 224 6.42 41.15 2.51
C VAL A 224 7.50 41.72 1.60
N LEU A 225 8.34 40.87 1.01
CA LEU A 225 9.38 41.33 0.08
C LEU A 225 8.83 41.86 -1.24
N ASN A 226 7.67 41.37 -1.68
CA ASN A 226 6.98 41.89 -2.86
C ASN A 226 6.36 43.28 -2.62
N ILE A 227 6.26 43.75 -1.36
CA ILE A 227 5.88 45.15 -1.05
C ILE A 227 7.00 46.11 -1.45
N CYS A 228 8.27 45.68 -1.35
CA CYS A 228 9.39 46.41 -1.93
C CYS A 228 9.33 46.26 -3.46
N SER A 229 8.53 47.11 -4.10
CA SER A 229 8.40 47.19 -5.56
C SER A 229 9.79 47.33 -6.19
N SER A 230 9.92 46.80 -7.42
CA SER A 230 11.00 47.14 -8.33
C SER A 230 11.30 48.65 -8.35
N ASP A 231 10.29 49.49 -8.12
CA ASP A 231 10.41 50.94 -8.12
C ASP A 231 11.35 51.48 -7.02
N GLU A 232 11.41 50.89 -5.81
CA GLU A 232 12.37 51.33 -4.77
C GLU A 232 13.81 50.80 -5.00
N LEU A 233 13.94 49.78 -5.84
CA LEU A 233 15.25 49.24 -6.26
C LEU A 233 15.82 49.98 -7.48
N PHE A 234 14.94 50.55 -8.31
CA PHE A 234 15.26 51.30 -9.52
C PHE A 234 15.07 52.81 -9.41
N THR A 235 14.64 53.36 -8.26
CA THR A 235 14.84 54.78 -8.00
C THR A 235 16.34 55.06 -8.03
N GLU A 236 16.76 55.68 -9.13
CA GLU A 236 18.04 56.34 -9.31
C GLU A 236 18.07 57.55 -8.38
N ASP A 237 18.35 57.33 -7.09
CA ASP A 237 18.89 58.41 -6.28
C ASP A 237 20.28 58.71 -6.86
N THR A 238 20.37 59.85 -7.53
CA THR A 238 21.56 60.37 -8.21
C THR A 238 22.67 60.81 -7.24
N GLU A 239 22.96 60.02 -6.19
CA GLU A 239 24.01 60.33 -5.23
C GLU A 239 24.89 59.10 -4.94
N ASP A 240 26.19 59.27 -5.26
CA ASP A 240 27.30 58.33 -5.05
C ASP A 240 27.48 57.95 -3.57
N ASP A 241 26.68 57.02 -3.07
CA ASP A 241 26.95 56.36 -1.79
C ASP A 241 27.14 54.84 -1.99
N ASN A 242 28.41 54.41 -2.02
CA ASN A 242 28.81 52.99 -2.08
C ASN A 242 28.07 52.13 -1.03
N ASN A 243 27.67 52.73 0.09
CA ASN A 243 26.95 52.05 1.17
C ASN A 243 25.49 51.72 0.79
N VAL A 244 24.85 52.54 -0.05
CA VAL A 244 23.48 52.33 -0.54
C VAL A 244 23.45 51.21 -1.60
N ASN A 245 24.43 51.17 -2.49
CA ASN A 245 24.56 50.08 -3.47
C ASN A 245 24.83 48.72 -2.81
N VAL A 246 25.69 48.67 -1.79
CA VAL A 246 25.92 47.44 -1.00
C VAL A 246 24.63 46.98 -0.30
N ARG A 247 23.82 47.90 0.25
CA ARG A 247 22.52 47.56 0.85
C ARG A 247 21.51 47.04 -0.18
N LYS A 248 21.44 47.66 -1.37
CA LYS A 248 20.58 47.19 -2.49
C LYS A 248 20.95 45.76 -2.93
N ASP A 249 22.25 45.42 -2.98
CA ASP A 249 22.69 44.06 -3.32
C ASP A 249 22.41 43.04 -2.21
N VAL A 250 22.52 43.41 -0.94
CA VAL A 250 22.13 42.56 0.19
C VAL A 250 20.63 42.25 0.16
N ILE A 251 19.79 43.25 -0.13
CA ILE A 251 18.33 43.07 -0.25
C ILE A 251 18.00 42.15 -1.44
N ARG A 252 18.65 42.36 -2.60
CA ARG A 252 18.52 41.49 -3.79
C ARG A 252 18.95 40.05 -3.50
N GLY A 253 20.00 39.86 -2.69
CA GLY A 253 20.44 38.55 -2.21
C GLY A 253 19.42 37.87 -1.31
N LYS A 254 18.81 38.61 -0.37
CA LYS A 254 17.74 38.11 0.51
C LYS A 254 16.48 37.72 -0.26
N ILE A 255 16.08 38.51 -1.27
CA ILE A 255 14.94 38.19 -2.16
C ILE A 255 15.19 36.89 -2.93
N ARG A 256 16.38 36.73 -3.51
CA ARG A 256 16.74 35.49 -4.22
C ARG A 256 16.79 34.27 -3.30
N ALA A 257 17.29 34.42 -2.07
CA ALA A 257 17.33 33.34 -1.09
C ALA A 257 15.92 32.92 -0.66
N ILE A 258 15.06 33.88 -0.33
CA ILE A 258 13.67 33.62 0.08
C ILE A 258 12.85 33.03 -1.09
N GLY A 259 13.04 33.49 -2.33
CA GLY A 259 12.41 32.89 -3.50
C GLY A 259 12.90 31.48 -3.86
N LYS A 260 14.11 31.09 -3.43
CA LYS A 260 14.59 29.69 -3.51
C LYS A 260 13.96 28.84 -2.40
N MET A 261 13.92 29.36 -1.17
CA MET A 261 13.28 28.67 -0.05
C MET A 261 11.78 28.47 -0.29
N ALA A 262 11.09 29.43 -0.90
CA ALA A 262 9.66 29.34 -1.21
C ALA A 262 9.40 28.13 -2.11
N ARG A 263 10.18 27.99 -3.18
CA ARG A 263 10.11 26.84 -4.08
C ARG A 263 10.41 25.53 -3.38
N VAL A 264 11.40 25.49 -2.49
CA VAL A 264 11.73 24.27 -1.74
C VAL A 264 10.59 23.88 -0.79
N PHE A 265 10.02 24.82 -0.04
CA PHE A 265 8.93 24.50 0.90
C PHE A 265 7.61 24.21 0.21
N THR A 266 7.29 24.87 -0.90
CA THR A 266 6.13 24.50 -1.73
C THR A 266 6.31 23.10 -2.30
N LEU A 267 7.49 22.75 -2.81
CA LEU A 267 7.75 21.38 -3.29
C LEU A 267 7.69 20.36 -2.15
N LEU A 268 8.29 20.64 -0.99
CA LEU A 268 8.23 19.74 0.17
C LEU A 268 6.79 19.57 0.67
N ARG A 269 5.96 20.60 0.61
CA ARG A 269 4.54 20.49 0.95
C ARG A 269 3.76 19.77 -0.13
N GLU A 270 3.91 20.12 -1.40
CA GLU A 270 3.24 19.42 -2.51
C GLU A 270 3.61 17.93 -2.47
N GLU A 271 4.87 17.59 -2.24
CA GLU A 271 5.32 16.22 -2.02
C GLU A 271 4.69 15.64 -0.76
N ASN A 272 4.70 16.34 0.38
CA ASN A 272 4.14 15.80 1.63
C ASN A 272 2.60 15.68 1.60
N GLU A 273 1.88 16.57 0.92
CA GLU A 273 0.44 16.53 0.70
C GLU A 273 0.09 15.47 -0.33
N SER A 274 0.80 15.40 -1.47
CA SER A 274 0.63 14.29 -2.42
C SER A 274 0.92 12.96 -1.73
N VAL A 275 1.96 12.90 -0.91
CA VAL A 275 2.29 11.73 -0.11
C VAL A 275 1.23 11.46 0.96
N LEU A 276 0.66 12.46 1.64
CA LEU A 276 -0.41 12.28 2.64
C LEU A 276 -1.76 11.94 2.00
N GLU A 277 -2.05 12.42 0.80
CA GLU A 277 -3.24 12.10 0.02
C GLU A 277 -3.12 10.69 -0.55
N LEU A 278 -1.97 10.35 -1.14
CA LEU A 278 -1.68 9.02 -1.64
C LEU A 278 -1.55 8.00 -0.48
N LYS A 279 -1.07 8.41 0.70
CA LYS A 279 -1.01 7.59 1.94
C LYS A 279 -2.31 7.61 2.76
N GLY A 280 -3.15 8.61 2.60
CA GLY A 280 -4.50 8.66 3.16
C GLY A 280 -5.46 7.77 2.39
N LEU A 281 -5.19 7.58 1.09
CA LEU A 281 -5.88 6.64 0.21
C LEU A 281 -5.24 5.24 0.20
N THR A 282 -4.02 5.07 0.72
CA THR A 282 -3.37 3.77 0.89
C THR A 282 -2.66 3.65 2.25
N PRO A 283 -3.04 2.73 3.16
CA PRO A 283 -2.39 2.52 4.46
C PRO A 283 -0.90 2.12 4.41
N ASN A 284 -0.28 2.07 3.22
CA ASN A 284 1.00 1.40 2.96
C ASN A 284 2.17 2.30 2.58
N GLY A 285 2.02 3.62 2.49
CA GLY A 285 3.21 4.44 2.27
C GLY A 285 3.85 4.35 0.88
N MET A 286 3.32 3.52 -0.03
CA MET A 286 3.94 3.11 -1.30
C MET A 286 3.04 3.46 -2.48
N LEU A 287 3.56 4.28 -3.38
CA LEU A 287 2.92 4.62 -4.65
C LEU A 287 3.00 3.42 -5.62
N PRO A 288 1.92 3.12 -6.39
CA PRO A 288 2.00 2.14 -7.45
C PRO A 288 3.07 2.56 -8.49
N ILE A 289 3.95 1.61 -8.83
CA ILE A 289 4.98 1.80 -9.86
C ILE A 289 4.29 2.12 -11.18
N GLY A 290 4.59 3.30 -11.73
CA GLY A 290 4.03 3.80 -12.99
C GLY A 290 3.32 5.15 -12.87
N LEU A 291 2.79 5.50 -11.69
CA LEU A 291 2.01 6.75 -11.52
C LEU A 291 2.89 8.01 -11.60
N LEU A 292 4.16 7.90 -11.21
CA LEU A 292 5.17 8.96 -11.38
C LEU A 292 5.74 9.03 -12.82
N SER A 293 5.56 7.99 -13.63
CA SER A 293 6.07 7.94 -15.01
C SER A 293 5.10 8.55 -16.02
N GLU A 294 3.83 8.75 -15.66
CA GLU A 294 2.76 9.17 -16.58
C GLU A 294 2.26 10.61 -16.39
N GLY A 295 2.92 11.40 -15.54
CA GLY A 295 2.74 12.85 -15.46
C GLY A 295 1.55 13.35 -14.62
N ARG A 296 1.68 14.62 -14.19
CA ARG A 296 0.82 15.35 -13.22
C ARG A 296 -0.66 15.42 -13.60
N GLU A 297 -0.98 15.32 -14.89
CA GLU A 297 -2.35 15.51 -15.41
C GLU A 297 -3.25 14.30 -15.15
N ASN A 298 -2.74 13.07 -15.17
CA ASN A 298 -3.54 11.88 -14.89
C ASN A 298 -3.73 11.60 -13.39
N LEU A 299 -2.93 12.19 -12.51
CA LEU A 299 -3.11 12.11 -11.05
C LEU A 299 -4.39 12.81 -10.58
N LYS A 300 -4.76 13.92 -11.23
CA LYS A 300 -6.02 14.64 -10.95
C LYS A 300 -7.25 13.92 -11.52
N GLN A 301 -7.07 13.08 -12.54
CA GLN A 301 -8.16 12.41 -13.23
C GLN A 301 -8.37 10.94 -12.80
N SER A 302 -7.35 10.29 -12.23
CA SER A 302 -7.40 8.87 -11.82
C SER A 302 -7.58 8.62 -10.31
N ALA A 303 -7.59 9.66 -9.48
CA ALA A 303 -7.93 9.53 -8.06
C ALA A 303 -9.09 10.46 -7.71
N LEU A 304 -10.22 9.81 -7.39
CA LEU A 304 -11.38 10.29 -6.64
C LEU A 304 -11.28 11.72 -6.09
N ALA A 305 -12.29 12.55 -6.41
CA ALA A 305 -12.41 13.92 -5.94
C ALA A 305 -12.12 14.06 -4.42
N PRO A 306 -11.26 15.01 -4.01
CA PRO A 306 -10.59 15.08 -2.70
C PRO A 306 -11.50 15.35 -1.47
N HIS A 307 -12.82 15.41 -1.66
CA HIS A 307 -13.81 15.62 -0.60
C HIS A 307 -15.05 14.73 -0.72
N ALA A 308 -15.01 13.68 -1.54
CA ALA A 308 -16.08 12.69 -1.55
C ALA A 308 -16.03 11.91 -0.23
N LYS A 309 -16.88 12.32 0.72
CA LYS A 309 -17.15 11.57 1.95
C LYS A 309 -17.55 10.17 1.51
N ILE A 310 -16.67 9.18 1.73
CA ILE A 310 -16.93 7.78 1.35
C ILE A 310 -18.28 7.41 1.95
N SER A 311 -19.25 7.20 1.08
CA SER A 311 -20.65 7.17 1.47
C SER A 311 -21.16 5.74 1.61
N SER A 312 -20.44 4.78 1.04
CA SER A 312 -20.85 3.39 0.97
C SER A 312 -19.70 2.40 1.18
N PHE A 313 -20.06 1.22 1.70
CA PHE A 313 -19.16 0.08 1.87
C PHE A 313 -18.50 -0.34 0.55
N ALA A 314 -19.24 -0.32 -0.56
CA ALA A 314 -18.74 -0.73 -1.87
C ALA A 314 -17.68 0.24 -2.42
N GLU A 315 -17.87 1.54 -2.20
CA GLU A 315 -16.91 2.58 -2.55
C GLU A 315 -15.61 2.43 -1.75
N ALA A 316 -15.72 2.24 -0.42
CA ALA A 316 -14.57 1.97 0.44
C ALA A 316 -13.77 0.74 -0.03
N LYS A 317 -14.48 -0.36 -0.33
CA LYS A 317 -13.88 -1.60 -0.83
C LYS A 317 -13.18 -1.43 -2.18
N ALA A 318 -13.71 -0.59 -3.06
CA ALA A 318 -13.11 -0.35 -4.37
C ALA A 318 -11.78 0.41 -4.26
N ILE A 319 -11.71 1.42 -3.38
CA ILE A 319 -10.51 2.22 -3.13
C ILE A 319 -9.43 1.35 -2.47
N ASP A 320 -9.82 0.53 -1.50
CA ASP A 320 -8.90 -0.31 -0.70
C ASP A 320 -8.43 -1.58 -1.43
N LYS A 321 -8.95 -1.85 -2.63
CA LYS A 321 -8.65 -3.07 -3.42
C LYS A 321 -7.14 -3.30 -3.63
N ILE A 322 -6.35 -2.24 -3.72
CA ILE A 322 -4.90 -2.35 -3.91
C ILE A 322 -4.19 -2.86 -2.64
N ASN A 323 -4.71 -2.53 -1.46
CA ASN A 323 -4.13 -2.94 -0.18
C ASN A 323 -4.50 -4.37 0.19
N GLU A 324 -5.55 -4.91 -0.43
CA GLU A 324 -5.97 -6.31 -0.30
C GLU A 324 -5.06 -7.29 -1.07
N ARG A 325 -4.14 -6.78 -1.91
CA ARG A 325 -3.16 -7.59 -2.65
C ARG A 325 -2.00 -8.05 -1.78
N LEU A 326 -1.42 -9.19 -2.15
CA LEU A 326 -0.08 -9.56 -1.71
C LEU A 326 0.88 -8.45 -2.18
N PRO A 327 1.66 -7.85 -1.27
CA PRO A 327 2.58 -6.83 -1.68
C PRO A 327 3.68 -7.41 -2.58
N PRO A 328 4.24 -6.60 -3.50
CA PRO A 328 5.39 -7.05 -4.27
C PRO A 328 6.53 -7.41 -3.32
N ALA A 329 7.22 -8.52 -3.59
CA ALA A 329 8.44 -8.86 -2.87
C ALA A 329 9.39 -7.65 -2.98
N GLN A 330 9.65 -6.99 -1.86
CA GLN A 330 10.65 -5.92 -1.82
C GLN A 330 11.96 -6.52 -2.32
N ALA A 331 12.39 -6.14 -3.53
CA ALA A 331 13.82 -6.05 -3.77
C ALA A 331 14.34 -5.20 -2.62
N LEU A 332 15.20 -5.79 -1.79
CA LEU A 332 15.83 -5.16 -0.63
C LEU A 332 16.47 -3.84 -1.05
N ALA A 333 15.70 -2.76 -1.06
CA ALA A 333 16.19 -1.42 -1.32
C ALA A 333 16.91 -1.01 -0.03
N ASN A 334 18.22 -1.20 -0.07
CA ASN A 334 19.12 -0.84 1.00
C ASN A 334 18.96 0.68 1.21
N PRO A 335 18.65 1.16 2.43
CA PRO A 335 18.44 2.60 2.66
C PRO A 335 19.66 3.47 2.30
N LYS A 336 20.83 2.86 2.11
CA LYS A 336 22.04 3.51 1.60
C LYS A 336 21.95 3.93 0.12
N ASP A 337 21.19 3.21 -0.70
CA ASP A 337 21.07 3.51 -2.14
C ASP A 337 20.17 4.72 -2.40
N CYS A 338 19.16 4.94 -1.54
CA CYS A 338 18.33 6.15 -1.60
C CYS A 338 19.11 7.41 -1.22
N VAL A 339 20.01 7.33 -0.22
CA VAL A 339 20.85 8.47 0.19
C VAL A 339 21.92 8.76 -0.87
N ALA A 340 22.51 7.73 -1.48
CA ALA A 340 23.45 7.88 -2.59
C ALA A 340 22.80 8.53 -3.81
N ALA A 341 21.55 8.18 -4.14
CA ALA A 341 20.78 8.84 -5.19
C ALA A 341 20.46 10.31 -4.87
N PHE A 342 20.20 10.63 -3.60
CA PHE A 342 19.93 11.98 -3.12
C PHE A 342 21.17 12.90 -3.19
N ILE A 343 22.34 12.37 -2.81
CA ILE A 343 23.62 13.09 -2.89
C ILE A 343 24.00 13.32 -4.35
N LYS A 344 23.83 12.31 -5.21
CA LYS A 344 24.13 12.42 -6.64
C LYS A 344 23.23 13.44 -7.36
N ALA A 345 21.95 13.51 -7.01
CA ALA A 345 21.02 14.51 -7.55
C ALA A 345 21.36 15.93 -7.05
N ALA A 346 21.89 16.08 -5.84
CA ALA A 346 22.39 17.35 -5.33
C ALA A 346 23.67 17.79 -6.04
N GLU A 347 24.59 16.87 -6.33
CA GLU A 347 25.84 17.14 -7.07
C GLU A 347 25.57 17.56 -8.52
N ASP A 348 24.67 16.86 -9.23
CA ASP A 348 24.29 17.19 -10.61
C ASP A 348 23.58 18.56 -10.72
N SER A 349 22.97 19.05 -9.63
CA SER A 349 22.35 20.38 -9.57
C SER A 349 23.34 21.53 -9.37
N THR A 350 24.60 21.23 -9.05
CA THR A 350 25.66 22.23 -8.79
C THR A 350 26.58 22.50 -9.98
N SER A 351 26.54 21.67 -11.04
CA SER A 351 27.28 21.93 -12.28
C SER A 351 26.42 22.66 -13.31
N ALA A 352 26.39 23.99 -13.25
CA ALA A 352 25.93 24.81 -14.38
C ALA A 352 26.95 24.75 -15.54
N PRO A 353 26.51 24.83 -16.81
CA PRO A 353 27.35 24.60 -17.97
C PRO A 353 28.21 25.83 -18.27
N SER A 354 29.53 25.69 -18.16
CA SER A 354 30.49 26.66 -18.69
C SER A 354 31.11 26.12 -19.98
N THR A 355 30.60 26.49 -21.15
CA THR A 355 31.50 26.92 -22.24
C THR A 355 30.77 27.61 -23.39
N VAL A 356 31.33 28.78 -23.70
CA VAL A 356 31.03 29.73 -24.76
C VAL A 356 31.32 29.12 -26.14
N LYS A 357 30.45 29.43 -27.11
CA LYS A 357 30.67 29.20 -28.54
C LYS A 357 31.93 29.94 -29.00
N ASN A 358 32.88 29.25 -29.64
CA ASN A 358 33.75 29.85 -30.65
C ASN A 358 33.72 28.97 -31.90
N ALA A 359 33.24 29.57 -32.99
CA ALA A 359 33.27 28.98 -34.33
C ALA A 359 34.59 29.38 -34.99
N THR A 360 35.41 28.43 -35.45
CA THR A 360 36.20 28.55 -36.69
C THR A 360 36.84 27.22 -37.13
N THR A 361 36.93 27.08 -38.45
CA THR A 361 37.85 26.25 -39.27
C THR A 361 37.64 24.72 -39.43
N ALA A 362 37.01 24.39 -40.57
CA ALA A 362 37.54 23.62 -41.73
C ALA A 362 38.00 22.14 -41.63
N SER A 363 37.48 21.36 -42.60
CA SER A 363 38.02 20.12 -43.23
C SER A 363 38.04 18.84 -42.35
N THR A 364 37.77 17.61 -42.79
CA THR A 364 37.90 16.95 -44.11
C THR A 364 37.20 15.58 -44.09
N SER A 365 36.76 15.12 -45.27
CA SER A 365 36.65 13.72 -45.76
C SER A 365 35.79 12.66 -45.04
N ALA A 366 34.66 12.34 -45.69
CA ALA A 366 34.11 10.98 -45.83
C ALA A 366 35.17 10.07 -46.52
N THR A 367 35.31 8.75 -46.35
CA THR A 367 34.40 7.57 -46.40
C THR A 367 35.33 6.30 -46.23
N PRO A 368 34.92 5.03 -46.46
CA PRO A 368 34.20 4.06 -45.60
C PRO A 368 35.02 2.76 -45.33
N THR A 369 34.49 1.79 -44.57
CA THR A 369 34.74 0.31 -44.64
C THR A 369 34.11 -0.37 -43.41
N LEU A 370 33.62 -1.61 -43.40
CA LEU A 370 33.11 -2.55 -44.40
C LEU A 370 32.31 -3.60 -43.58
N LYS A 371 31.07 -3.93 -43.97
CA LYS A 371 30.31 -5.05 -43.40
C LYS A 371 30.95 -6.38 -43.82
N LYS A 372 31.10 -7.32 -42.89
CA LYS A 372 31.35 -8.75 -43.18
C LYS A 372 30.15 -9.56 -42.71
N ALA A 373 29.36 -10.02 -43.68
CA ALA A 373 28.34 -11.05 -43.49
C ALA A 373 28.94 -12.41 -43.90
N THR A 374 28.52 -13.42 -43.15
CA THR A 374 28.83 -14.85 -43.23
C THR A 374 28.42 -15.51 -44.55
N GLY A 375 29.30 -16.34 -45.14
CA GLY A 375 28.90 -17.46 -46.00
C GLY A 375 28.85 -18.75 -45.16
N GLY A 376 28.19 -19.85 -45.51
CA GLY A 376 27.45 -20.26 -46.70
C GLY A 376 27.32 -21.79 -46.65
N LYS A 377 26.21 -22.33 -47.21
CA LYS A 377 26.00 -23.69 -47.77
C LYS A 377 26.68 -24.89 -47.07
N LYS A 378 25.95 -25.91 -46.64
CA LYS A 378 25.19 -26.87 -47.47
C LYS A 378 24.37 -27.77 -46.57
#